data_AF-A0A161SJT1-F1
#
_entry.id   AF-A0A161SJT1-F1
#
_cell.length_a   1.000
_cell.length_b   1.000
_cell.length_c   1.000
_cell.angle_alpha   90.00
_cell.angle_beta   90.00
_cell.angle_gamma   90.00
#
_symmetry.space_group_name_H-M   'P 1'
#
loop_
_entity.id
_entity.type
_entity.pdbx_description
1 polymer ?
#
loop_
_entity_poly.entity_id
_entity_poly.type
_entity_poly.pdbx_seq_one_letter_code
_entity_poly.pdbx_strand_id
1 'polypeptide(L)'
;MSQLTKAVTAGREDAWLRRGLSWVAGYVVRLDDLTSPPSPESLFSELGLGFPSSPFAAGEAFCDVINLPPSPDLMLVSPAEGDGAAAMIDHAPFASGSGFVDSAAGFVPVWWAAPSRIPAGASVWRISADQEPRMIAGYANVAEGWVAGPGVTLPATPVFNAHLLGMRATWRGSEHLIDLLPDGRLIVCSAEEIEGGEKSARDVWWTQVSRDELTDVVVLRVLATWHEAPVQVVALEETDDGVTAQIVYVGRDMFEAENAGMTKTDAGVYESAVPADELTDLREERRVVDLGAETSARRDAEPAAAEEPSSGPVPLGDPTSAQQRLIDVGTELIHRLWPGVELNAFALPSDGAIVLVQPARGGVTLYVAADESVMFAASSLEPGAALELFRSGKRTDKAEFVPRAPEGGAR
;
A
#
# COMPACT_ATOMS: atom_id res chain seq x y z
N MET A 1 9.65 -2.11 -9.26
CA MET A 1 8.42 -1.70 -8.55
C MET A 1 8.12 -0.26 -8.92
N SER A 2 6.86 0.06 -9.20
CA SER A 2 6.39 1.43 -9.40
C SER A 2 6.22 2.17 -8.07
N GLN A 3 6.08 3.50 -8.13
CA GLN A 3 5.88 4.35 -6.96
C GLN A 3 4.57 3.98 -6.25
N LEU A 4 4.55 4.01 -4.92
CA LEU A 4 3.34 3.80 -4.13
C LEU A 4 2.72 5.15 -3.74
N THR A 5 1.42 5.17 -3.50
CA THR A 5 0.69 6.34 -3.03
C THR A 5 -0.34 5.97 -1.97
N LYS A 6 -0.61 6.90 -1.05
CA LYS A 6 -1.75 6.85 -0.14
C LYS A 6 -2.20 8.26 0.25
N ALA A 7 -3.45 8.36 0.70
CA ALA A 7 -3.98 9.61 1.24
C ALA A 7 -3.33 9.96 2.58
N VAL A 8 -3.26 11.25 2.86
CA VAL A 8 -2.63 11.80 4.06
C VAL A 8 -3.69 12.58 4.83
N THR A 9 -3.93 12.17 6.07
CA THR A 9 -4.79 12.93 6.98
C THR A 9 -4.08 14.20 7.42
N ALA A 10 -4.83 15.28 7.73
CA ALA A 10 -4.24 16.52 8.22
C ALA A 10 -3.36 16.31 9.48
N GLY A 11 -3.77 15.39 10.36
CA GLY A 11 -2.99 15.03 11.55
C GLY A 11 -1.66 14.33 11.19
N ARG A 12 -1.66 13.45 10.19
CA ARG A 12 -0.46 12.76 9.73
C ARG A 12 0.50 13.70 9.00
N GLU A 13 -0.02 14.59 8.15
CA GLU A 13 0.78 15.64 7.50
C GLU A 13 1.49 16.49 8.55
N ASP A 14 0.75 16.97 9.56
CA ASP A 14 1.31 17.77 10.64
C ASP A 14 2.37 16.99 11.46
N ALA A 15 2.10 15.71 11.75
CA ALA A 15 3.06 14.85 12.45
C ALA A 15 4.38 14.69 11.67
N TRP A 16 4.33 14.47 10.36
CA TRP A 16 5.53 14.35 9.52
C TRP A 16 6.25 15.69 9.34
N LEU A 17 5.53 16.71 8.87
CA LEU A 17 6.12 17.95 8.37
C LEU A 17 6.47 18.95 9.48
N ARG A 18 5.89 18.80 10.68
CA ARG A 18 6.06 19.76 11.78
C ARG A 18 6.54 19.14 13.08
N ARG A 19 6.28 17.85 13.32
CA ARG A 19 6.67 17.17 14.57
C ARG A 19 7.77 16.11 14.40
N GLY A 20 8.10 15.76 13.16
CA GLY A 20 9.28 14.94 12.85
C GLY A 20 9.03 13.45 12.89
N LEU A 21 7.77 13.03 12.86
CA LEU A 21 7.41 11.62 12.72
C LEU A 21 8.14 11.05 11.50
N SER A 22 8.88 9.95 11.70
CA SER A 22 9.86 9.43 10.73
C SER A 22 9.43 8.14 10.04
N TRP A 23 8.16 7.76 10.19
CA TRP A 23 7.63 6.50 9.67
C TRP A 23 6.29 6.66 8.94
N VAL A 24 5.98 5.69 8.08
CA VAL A 24 4.73 5.56 7.32
C VAL A 24 4.20 4.14 7.47
N ALA A 25 2.87 3.98 7.47
CA ALA A 25 2.19 2.69 7.53
C ALA A 25 0.78 2.78 6.90
N GLY A 26 0.11 1.63 6.80
CA GLY A 26 -1.29 1.51 6.39
C GLY A 26 -1.44 1.11 4.93
N TYR A 27 -2.67 1.22 4.43
CA TYR A 27 -2.95 0.88 3.03
C TYR A 27 -2.26 1.84 2.06
N VAL A 28 -1.65 1.26 1.03
CA VAL A 28 -0.98 1.93 -0.08
C VAL A 28 -1.37 1.27 -1.40
N VAL A 29 -1.40 2.05 -2.47
CA VAL A 29 -1.71 1.62 -3.83
C VAL A 29 -0.51 1.93 -4.71
N ARG A 30 -0.22 1.11 -5.73
CA ARG A 30 0.78 1.51 -6.74
C ARG A 30 0.18 2.60 -7.59
N LEU A 31 0.93 3.66 -7.87
CA LEU A 31 0.42 4.81 -8.62
C LEU A 31 -0.11 4.39 -10.00
N ASP A 32 0.51 3.39 -10.63
CA ASP A 32 0.11 2.82 -11.93
C ASP A 32 -1.15 1.94 -11.86
N ASP A 33 -1.57 1.53 -10.66
CA ASP A 33 -2.78 0.72 -10.44
C ASP A 33 -4.04 1.60 -10.28
N LEU A 34 -3.88 2.93 -10.21
CA LEU A 34 -5.02 3.86 -10.21
C LEU A 34 -5.74 3.81 -11.56
N THR A 35 -7.05 3.64 -11.53
CA THR A 35 -7.87 3.43 -12.73
C THR A 35 -8.31 4.75 -13.38
N SER A 36 -8.26 5.84 -12.61
CA SER A 36 -8.66 7.17 -13.05
C SER A 36 -7.52 8.18 -12.86
N PRO A 37 -7.47 9.26 -13.66
CA PRO A 37 -6.61 10.39 -13.36
C PRO A 37 -6.81 10.88 -11.91
N PRO A 38 -5.74 11.19 -11.16
CA PRO A 38 -5.86 11.62 -9.77
C PRO A 38 -6.70 12.89 -9.64
N SER A 39 -7.80 12.78 -8.90
CA SER A 39 -8.65 13.87 -8.45
C SER A 39 -9.10 13.56 -7.02
N PRO A 40 -9.61 14.54 -6.25
CA PRO A 40 -10.11 14.25 -4.90
C PRO A 40 -11.17 13.14 -4.87
N GLU A 41 -12.05 13.11 -5.88
CA GLU A 41 -13.11 12.10 -5.99
C GLU A 41 -12.55 10.71 -6.34
N SER A 42 -11.65 10.63 -7.34
CA SER A 42 -11.05 9.33 -7.70
C SER A 42 -10.19 8.78 -6.58
N LEU A 43 -9.38 9.62 -5.91
CA LEU A 43 -8.56 9.21 -4.78
C LEU A 43 -9.40 8.76 -3.58
N PHE A 44 -10.53 9.44 -3.30
CA PHE A 44 -11.44 9.01 -2.24
C PHE A 44 -11.97 7.60 -2.48
N SER A 45 -12.36 7.30 -3.72
CA SER A 45 -12.88 5.98 -4.11
C SER A 45 -11.78 4.92 -4.19
N GLU A 46 -10.70 5.19 -4.93
CA GLU A 46 -9.66 4.22 -5.29
C GLU A 46 -8.69 3.91 -4.15
N LEU A 47 -8.54 4.83 -3.19
CA LEU A 47 -7.77 4.59 -1.96
C LEU A 47 -8.63 4.09 -0.80
N GLY A 48 -9.93 3.84 -1.03
CA GLY A 48 -10.82 3.27 -0.03
C GLY A 48 -11.06 4.17 1.19
N LEU A 49 -11.16 5.49 1.00
CA LEU A 49 -11.21 6.46 2.10
C LEU A 49 -12.57 6.56 2.78
N GLY A 50 -13.58 5.81 2.34
CA GLY A 50 -14.94 5.84 2.88
C GLY A 50 -15.18 4.99 4.13
N PHE A 51 -14.15 4.67 4.91
CA PHE A 51 -14.28 3.81 6.09
C PHE A 51 -14.96 4.50 7.28
N PRO A 52 -15.56 3.75 8.23
CA PRO A 52 -16.15 4.31 9.44
C PRO A 52 -15.18 5.22 10.19
N SER A 53 -15.65 6.41 10.57
CA SER A 53 -14.84 7.45 11.22
C SER A 53 -13.67 7.97 10.38
N SER A 54 -13.69 7.75 9.07
CA SER A 54 -12.71 8.36 8.16
C SER A 54 -12.71 9.88 8.31
N PRO A 55 -11.52 10.50 8.39
CA PRO A 55 -11.40 11.96 8.39
C PRO A 55 -11.62 12.56 7.00
N PHE A 56 -11.77 11.74 5.95
CA PHE A 56 -12.00 12.17 4.58
C PHE A 56 -13.49 12.14 4.24
N ALA A 57 -13.96 13.13 3.47
CA ALA A 57 -15.31 13.15 2.92
C ALA A 57 -15.34 13.05 1.39
N ALA A 58 -16.37 12.38 0.86
CA ALA A 58 -16.68 12.43 -0.56
C ALA A 58 -17.01 13.87 -0.98
N GLY A 59 -16.24 14.44 -1.91
CA GLY A 59 -16.41 15.81 -2.38
C GLY A 59 -15.52 16.86 -1.69
N GLU A 60 -14.46 16.46 -0.99
CA GLU A 60 -13.46 17.42 -0.54
C GLU A 60 -12.80 18.18 -1.71
N ALA A 61 -12.47 19.45 -1.46
CA ALA A 61 -11.89 20.32 -2.48
C ALA A 61 -10.49 19.86 -2.93
N PHE A 62 -9.77 19.17 -2.06
CA PHE A 62 -8.47 18.58 -2.33
C PHE A 62 -8.29 17.28 -1.53
N CYS A 63 -7.37 16.44 -1.98
CA CYS A 63 -6.85 15.31 -1.24
C CYS A 63 -5.33 15.41 -1.21
N ASP A 64 -4.74 15.42 -0.02
CA ASP A 64 -3.29 15.35 0.13
C ASP A 64 -2.86 13.88 0.08
N VAL A 65 -1.82 13.58 -0.68
CA VAL A 65 -1.26 12.22 -0.85
C VAL A 65 0.23 12.23 -0.58
N ILE A 66 0.75 11.11 -0.07
CA ILE A 66 2.18 10.84 -0.01
C ILE A 66 2.53 9.82 -1.08
N ASN A 67 3.50 10.15 -1.91
CA ASN A 67 4.08 9.26 -2.89
C ASN A 67 5.40 8.71 -2.35
N LEU A 68 5.51 7.39 -2.27
CA LEU A 68 6.66 6.67 -1.71
C LEU A 68 7.43 6.00 -2.85
N PRO A 69 8.72 6.32 -3.05
CA PRO A 69 9.54 5.59 -4.01
C PRO A 69 9.69 4.12 -3.59
N PRO A 70 9.96 3.22 -4.55
CA PRO A 70 10.37 1.86 -4.24
C PRO A 70 11.59 1.89 -3.30
N SER A 71 11.48 1.26 -2.14
CA SER A 71 12.56 1.21 -1.17
C SER A 71 12.57 -0.13 -0.43
N PRO A 72 13.74 -0.71 -0.14
CA PRO A 72 13.87 -1.85 0.74
C PRO A 72 13.36 -1.59 2.17
N ASP A 73 13.23 -0.34 2.60
CA ASP A 73 12.61 -0.01 3.90
C ASP A 73 11.13 -0.39 3.97
N LEU A 74 10.43 -0.34 2.84
CA LEU A 74 9.00 -0.58 2.80
C LEU A 74 8.70 -2.07 2.94
N MET A 75 8.02 -2.43 4.03
CA MET A 75 7.56 -3.79 4.27
C MET A 75 6.11 -3.91 3.85
N LEU A 76 5.91 -4.36 2.60
CA LEU A 76 4.59 -4.53 2.02
C LEU A 76 4.07 -5.94 2.29
N VAL A 77 2.79 -6.01 2.62
CA VAL A 77 2.01 -7.24 2.75
C VAL A 77 0.86 -7.14 1.78
N SER A 78 0.66 -8.18 0.97
CA SER A 78 -0.57 -8.30 0.19
C SER A 78 -1.70 -8.65 1.16
N PRO A 79 -2.80 -7.88 1.22
CA PRO A 79 -3.93 -8.23 2.07
C PRO A 79 -4.56 -9.57 1.65
N ALA A 80 -4.40 -9.95 0.38
CA ALA A 80 -4.95 -11.15 -0.25
C ALA A 80 -4.08 -12.42 -0.12
N GLU A 81 -2.86 -12.34 0.43
CA GLU A 81 -1.97 -13.50 0.50
C GLU A 81 -2.51 -14.60 1.43
N GLY A 82 -3.24 -15.57 0.85
CA GLY A 82 -2.86 -16.99 0.72
C GLY A 82 -3.07 -17.95 1.91
N ASP A 83 -3.94 -18.94 1.71
CA ASP A 83 -4.27 -20.13 2.53
C ASP A 83 -3.36 -20.39 3.75
N GLY A 84 -3.90 -20.13 4.95
CA GLY A 84 -3.21 -20.32 6.23
C GLY A 84 -2.47 -19.10 6.79
N ALA A 85 -2.24 -18.03 6.01
CA ALA A 85 -1.91 -16.71 6.55
C ALA A 85 -3.19 -15.98 6.98
N ALA A 86 -3.16 -15.29 8.12
CA ALA A 86 -4.31 -14.52 8.58
C ALA A 86 -4.62 -13.40 7.56
N ALA A 87 -5.80 -13.47 6.94
CA ALA A 87 -6.33 -12.41 6.09
C ALA A 87 -6.35 -11.11 6.90
N MET A 88 -6.05 -9.98 6.26
CA MET A 88 -6.15 -8.70 6.95
C MET A 88 -7.60 -8.28 7.08
N ILE A 89 -8.08 -8.18 8.31
CA ILE A 89 -9.45 -7.80 8.68
C ILE A 89 -9.42 -6.34 9.14
N ASP A 90 -10.08 -5.46 8.40
CA ASP A 90 -10.28 -4.06 8.79
C ASP A 90 -11.72 -3.61 8.47
N HIS A 91 -12.09 -2.38 8.78
CA HIS A 91 -13.43 -1.88 8.47
C HIS A 91 -13.61 -1.76 6.95
N ALA A 92 -14.87 -1.81 6.50
CA ALA A 92 -15.22 -1.47 5.12
C ALA A 92 -14.57 -0.12 4.73
N PRO A 93 -14.04 0.05 3.51
CA PRO A 93 -14.17 -0.86 2.36
C PRO A 93 -13.17 -2.04 2.34
N PHE A 94 -12.31 -2.19 3.34
CA PHE A 94 -11.24 -3.21 3.37
C PHE A 94 -11.64 -4.53 4.04
N ALA A 95 -12.86 -4.63 4.58
CA ALA A 95 -13.32 -5.74 5.42
C ALA A 95 -13.28 -7.14 4.80
N SER A 96 -13.25 -7.24 3.47
CA SER A 96 -13.13 -8.54 2.80
C SER A 96 -11.74 -9.15 2.90
N GLY A 97 -10.72 -8.38 3.31
CA GLY A 97 -9.31 -8.80 3.25
C GLY A 97 -8.87 -9.18 1.83
N SER A 98 -9.63 -8.78 0.81
CA SER A 98 -9.48 -9.27 -0.56
C SER A 98 -8.23 -8.76 -1.26
N GLY A 99 -7.55 -7.75 -0.70
CA GLY A 99 -6.45 -7.04 -1.37
C GLY A 99 -6.91 -6.08 -2.45
N PHE A 100 -8.21 -5.76 -2.50
CA PHE A 100 -8.75 -4.79 -3.46
C PHE A 100 -9.69 -3.80 -2.77
N VAL A 101 -9.73 -2.59 -3.32
CA VAL A 101 -10.82 -1.64 -3.08
C VAL A 101 -11.75 -1.65 -4.30
N ASP A 102 -13.04 -1.75 -4.04
CA ASP A 102 -14.09 -1.58 -5.06
C ASP A 102 -14.30 -0.09 -5.33
N SER A 103 -13.91 0.34 -6.53
CA SER A 103 -14.04 1.71 -7.02
C SER A 103 -15.11 1.76 -8.12
N ALA A 104 -15.71 2.93 -8.34
CA ALA A 104 -16.66 3.10 -9.44
C ALA A 104 -16.06 2.78 -10.83
N ALA A 105 -14.73 2.87 -10.97
CA ALA A 105 -13.98 2.60 -12.19
C ALA A 105 -13.40 1.18 -12.28
N GLY A 106 -13.38 0.41 -11.18
CA GLY A 106 -12.89 -0.97 -11.15
C GLY A 106 -12.32 -1.41 -9.81
N PHE A 107 -11.55 -2.50 -9.83
CA PHE A 107 -10.85 -3.03 -8.66
C PHE A 107 -9.43 -2.47 -8.59
N VAL A 108 -9.09 -1.81 -7.49
CA VAL A 108 -7.75 -1.26 -7.27
C VAL A 108 -7.00 -2.15 -6.29
N PRO A 109 -5.90 -2.80 -6.70
CA PRO A 109 -5.03 -3.55 -5.80
C PRO A 109 -4.51 -2.66 -4.66
N VAL A 110 -4.69 -3.11 -3.43
CA VAL A 110 -4.17 -2.45 -2.24
C VAL A 110 -3.13 -3.33 -1.57
N TRP A 111 -2.10 -2.69 -1.04
CA TRP A 111 -1.06 -3.30 -0.21
C TRP A 111 -1.13 -2.69 1.18
N TRP A 112 -0.71 -3.43 2.20
CA TRP A 112 -0.49 -2.86 3.51
C TRP A 112 1.00 -2.65 3.74
N ALA A 113 1.40 -1.41 3.97
CA ALA A 113 2.72 -1.08 4.45
C ALA A 113 2.75 -1.23 5.97
N ALA A 114 3.55 -2.17 6.47
CA ALA A 114 3.90 -2.20 7.88
C ALA A 114 4.66 -0.92 8.25
N PRO A 115 4.73 -0.54 9.54
CA PRO A 115 5.43 0.68 9.94
C PRO A 115 6.91 0.63 9.52
N SER A 116 7.21 1.47 8.54
CA SER A 116 8.51 1.57 7.87
C SER A 116 8.99 3.00 7.95
N ARG A 117 10.32 3.19 7.96
CA ARG A 117 10.90 4.52 7.87
C ARG A 117 10.42 5.20 6.57
N ILE A 118 10.18 6.50 6.62
CA ILE A 118 9.88 7.28 5.42
C ILE A 118 11.11 7.23 4.51
N PRO A 119 11.02 6.64 3.31
CA PRO A 119 12.17 6.48 2.45
C PRO A 119 12.59 7.83 1.84
N ALA A 120 13.90 7.98 1.63
CA ALA A 120 14.45 9.09 0.85
C ALA A 120 13.77 9.18 -0.53
N GLY A 121 13.36 10.38 -0.91
CA GLY A 121 12.60 10.65 -2.13
C GLY A 121 11.08 10.56 -1.99
N ALA A 122 10.55 10.25 -0.80
CA ALA A 122 9.12 10.38 -0.54
C ALA A 122 8.66 11.83 -0.76
N SER A 123 7.42 12.05 -1.16
CA SER A 123 6.90 13.40 -1.41
C SER A 123 5.43 13.52 -1.08
N VAL A 124 5.04 14.65 -0.49
CA VAL A 124 3.64 15.00 -0.18
C VAL A 124 3.13 15.97 -1.23
N TRP A 125 1.95 15.68 -1.77
CA TRP A 125 1.31 16.42 -2.85
C TRP A 125 -0.13 16.74 -2.50
N ARG A 126 -0.59 17.92 -2.91
CA ARG A 126 -1.99 18.29 -2.91
C ARG A 126 -2.59 18.08 -4.29
N ILE A 127 -3.61 17.23 -4.36
CA ILE A 127 -4.39 16.99 -5.57
C ILE A 127 -5.74 17.72 -5.42
N SER A 128 -6.09 18.59 -6.35
CA SER A 128 -7.36 19.33 -6.37
C SER A 128 -8.06 19.11 -7.70
N ALA A 129 -9.40 19.21 -7.75
CA ALA A 129 -10.16 18.84 -8.94
C ALA A 129 -9.79 19.63 -10.23
N ASP A 130 -9.52 20.93 -10.09
CA ASP A 130 -9.31 21.85 -11.21
C ASP A 130 -7.94 22.56 -11.18
N GLN A 131 -6.98 22.03 -10.40
CA GLN A 131 -5.66 22.63 -10.29
C GLN A 131 -4.57 21.58 -10.52
N GLU A 132 -3.47 22.03 -11.11
CA GLU A 132 -2.26 21.21 -11.23
C GLU A 132 -1.82 20.70 -9.84
N PRO A 133 -1.39 19.42 -9.74
CA PRO A 133 -0.84 18.87 -8.51
C PRO A 133 0.25 19.77 -7.92
N ARG A 134 0.09 20.13 -6.64
CA ARG A 134 1.02 21.02 -5.94
C ARG A 134 1.85 20.25 -4.94
N MET A 135 3.16 20.21 -5.12
CA MET A 135 4.07 19.62 -4.13
C MET A 135 4.03 20.44 -2.83
N ILE A 136 3.79 19.77 -1.71
CA ILE A 136 3.86 20.34 -0.36
C ILE A 136 5.26 20.20 0.20
N ALA A 137 5.85 19.02 0.10
CA ALA A 137 7.18 18.71 0.62
C ALA A 137 7.78 17.48 -0.07
N GLY A 138 9.11 17.42 -0.11
CA GLY A 138 9.88 16.21 -0.46
C GLY A 138 10.78 15.80 0.70
N TYR A 139 10.81 14.51 1.03
CA TYR A 139 11.73 13.97 2.02
C TYR A 139 13.07 13.69 1.36
N ALA A 140 14.08 14.50 1.65
CA ALA A 140 15.38 14.38 1.00
C ALA A 140 16.12 13.11 1.47
N ASN A 141 16.26 12.97 2.80
CA ASN A 141 16.85 11.84 3.51
C ASN A 141 16.76 12.13 5.02
N VAL A 142 17.26 11.24 5.88
CA VAL A 142 17.28 11.43 7.33
C VAL A 142 18.01 12.70 7.77
N ALA A 143 19.16 13.01 7.16
CA ALA A 143 20.01 14.12 7.59
C ALA A 143 19.35 15.47 7.31
N GLU A 144 18.70 15.61 6.16
CA GLU A 144 18.07 16.85 5.69
C GLU A 144 16.57 16.95 6.03
N GLY A 145 15.88 15.81 6.12
CA GLY A 145 14.45 15.73 6.40
C GLY A 145 13.54 16.22 5.28
N TRP A 146 12.43 16.85 5.67
CA TRP A 146 11.44 17.39 4.75
C TRP A 146 11.88 18.75 4.21
N VAL A 147 11.98 18.84 2.89
CA VAL A 147 12.23 20.06 2.13
C VAL A 147 10.92 20.59 1.60
N ALA A 148 10.64 21.86 1.84
CA ALA A 148 9.39 22.49 1.43
C ALA A 148 9.26 22.58 -0.09
N GLY A 149 8.05 22.32 -0.60
CA GLY A 149 7.70 22.58 -1.99
C GLY A 149 7.59 24.08 -2.29
N PRO A 150 7.44 24.47 -3.57
CA PRO A 150 7.32 25.87 -3.97
C PRO A 150 6.19 26.60 -3.23
N GLY A 151 6.51 27.74 -2.61
CA GLY A 151 5.54 28.56 -1.88
C GLY A 151 5.09 27.98 -0.53
N VAL A 152 5.72 26.92 -0.05
CA VAL A 152 5.49 26.33 1.28
C VAL A 152 6.64 26.71 2.22
N THR A 153 6.31 26.94 3.49
CA THR A 153 7.29 27.11 4.55
C THR A 153 7.10 26.00 5.57
N LEU A 154 8.17 25.25 5.86
CA LEU A 154 8.18 24.22 6.88
C LEU A 154 9.00 24.68 8.09
N PRO A 155 8.62 24.29 9.32
CA PRO A 155 9.45 24.52 10.48
C PRO A 155 10.69 23.61 10.46
N ALA A 156 11.77 24.05 11.10
CA ALA A 156 12.88 23.18 11.42
C ALA A 156 12.39 22.11 12.41
N THR A 157 12.59 20.85 12.05
CA THR A 157 12.03 19.71 12.79
C THR A 157 13.16 18.78 13.24
N PRO A 158 13.26 18.45 14.54
CA PRO A 158 14.35 17.61 15.04
C PRO A 158 14.31 16.21 14.43
N VAL A 159 15.41 15.47 14.50
CA VAL A 159 15.44 14.06 14.11
C VAL A 159 14.84 13.22 15.23
N PHE A 160 13.76 12.53 14.90
CA PHE A 160 13.03 11.70 15.85
C PHE A 160 13.46 10.24 15.73
N ASN A 161 13.96 9.68 16.85
CA ASN A 161 14.07 8.25 17.14
C ASN A 161 14.56 7.37 15.97
N ALA A 162 15.73 7.72 15.42
CA ALA A 162 16.32 7.03 14.29
C ALA A 162 16.73 5.57 14.56
N HIS A 163 16.69 5.12 15.82
CA HIS A 163 17.28 3.84 16.23
C HIS A 163 16.33 2.64 16.18
N LEU A 164 15.00 2.85 16.10
CA LEU A 164 14.01 1.77 16.25
C LEU A 164 13.52 1.20 14.93
N LEU A 165 13.75 1.90 13.83
CA LEU A 165 13.36 1.45 12.49
C LEU A 165 14.21 2.03 11.36
N GLY A 166 14.33 1.25 10.28
CA GLY A 166 14.94 1.65 9.02
C GLY A 166 16.18 0.84 8.66
N MET A 167 16.75 1.14 7.50
CA MET A 167 17.98 0.51 7.02
C MET A 167 19.20 0.86 7.87
N ARG A 168 20.00 -0.16 8.17
CA ARG A 168 21.26 -0.05 8.90
C ARG A 168 22.33 -0.83 8.17
N ALA A 169 23.56 -0.38 8.31
CA ALA A 169 24.73 -1.09 7.80
C ALA A 169 25.94 -0.85 8.70
N THR A 170 26.85 -1.81 8.67
CA THR A 170 28.18 -1.66 9.26
C THR A 170 29.07 -0.89 8.29
N TRP A 171 29.53 0.27 8.72
CA TRP A 171 30.50 1.12 8.01
C TRP A 171 31.67 1.40 8.96
N ARG A 172 32.90 1.12 8.49
CA ARG A 172 34.14 1.30 9.28
C ARG A 172 34.12 0.64 10.68
N GLY A 173 33.43 -0.49 10.79
CA GLY A 173 33.37 -1.29 12.02
C GLY A 173 32.27 -0.89 13.02
N SER A 174 31.46 0.12 12.70
CA SER A 174 30.32 0.55 13.51
C SER A 174 29.02 0.46 12.72
N GLU A 175 27.93 0.12 13.39
CA GLU A 175 26.61 0.12 12.78
C GLU A 175 26.04 1.54 12.73
N HIS A 176 25.57 1.94 11.56
CA HIS A 176 24.96 3.24 11.33
C HIS A 176 23.60 3.09 10.65
N LEU A 177 22.76 4.12 10.83
CA LEU A 177 21.60 4.30 9.96
C LEU A 177 22.08 4.68 8.56
N ILE A 178 21.43 4.13 7.54
CA ILE A 178 21.67 4.48 6.15
C ILE A 178 20.36 4.85 5.45
N ASP A 179 20.46 5.70 4.43
CA ASP A 179 19.39 5.89 3.44
C ASP A 179 19.92 5.56 2.05
N LEU A 180 19.11 4.86 1.26
CA LEU A 180 19.29 4.70 -0.19
C LEU A 180 18.50 5.81 -0.89
N LEU A 181 19.19 6.69 -1.60
CA LEU A 181 18.57 7.77 -2.36
C LEU A 181 17.97 7.23 -3.68
N PRO A 182 16.97 7.92 -4.25
CA PRO A 182 16.36 7.50 -5.52
C PRO A 182 17.30 7.40 -6.72
N ASP A 183 18.44 8.11 -6.68
CA ASP A 183 19.48 8.05 -7.71
C ASP A 183 20.52 6.95 -7.48
N GLY A 184 20.31 6.10 -6.47
CA GLY A 184 21.17 4.96 -6.13
C GLY A 184 22.29 5.29 -5.14
N ARG A 185 22.50 6.57 -4.80
CA ARG A 185 23.53 6.94 -3.82
C ARG A 185 23.15 6.49 -2.42
N LEU A 186 24.16 6.14 -1.62
CA LEU A 186 24.01 5.75 -0.23
C LEU A 186 24.59 6.82 0.68
N ILE A 187 23.89 7.11 1.77
CA ILE A 187 24.42 7.94 2.85
C ILE A 187 24.45 7.17 4.15
N VAL A 188 25.44 7.47 4.98
CA VAL A 188 25.55 7.03 6.37
C VAL A 188 25.21 8.21 7.27
N CYS A 189 24.47 7.96 8.35
CA CYS A 189 24.04 8.99 9.29
C CYS A 189 24.32 8.59 10.74
N SER A 190 24.63 9.59 11.56
CA SER A 190 25.04 9.44 12.95
C SER A 190 24.60 10.64 13.78
N ALA A 191 24.26 10.40 15.05
CA ALA A 191 24.09 11.47 16.04
C ALA A 191 25.44 12.04 16.49
N GLU A 192 26.49 11.22 16.45
CA GLU A 192 27.86 11.60 16.80
C GLU A 192 28.66 11.96 15.56
N GLU A 193 29.71 12.78 15.73
CA GLU A 193 30.62 13.13 14.65
C GLU A 193 31.25 11.90 14.03
N ILE A 194 31.20 11.82 12.69
CA ILE A 194 31.83 10.78 11.89
C ILE A 194 32.91 11.38 11.01
N GLU A 195 34.00 10.65 10.81
CA GLU A 195 35.12 11.10 10.01
C GLU A 195 34.69 11.36 8.55
N GLY A 196 34.98 12.55 8.04
CA GLY A 196 34.58 12.95 6.69
C GLY A 196 33.09 13.24 6.53
N GLY A 197 32.34 13.28 7.64
CA GLY A 197 30.96 13.73 7.67
C GLY A 197 30.82 15.23 7.84
N GLU A 198 29.67 15.73 7.43
CA GLU A 198 29.23 17.10 7.70
C GLU A 198 27.97 17.09 8.58
N LYS A 199 27.80 18.14 9.39
CA LYS A 199 26.66 18.27 10.28
C LYS A 199 25.53 19.00 9.56
N SER A 200 24.38 18.35 9.42
CA SER A 200 23.20 18.93 8.80
C SER A 200 22.53 19.98 9.69
N ALA A 201 21.59 20.74 9.12
CA ALA A 201 20.77 21.69 9.89
C ALA A 201 19.87 21.01 10.94
N ARG A 202 19.70 19.68 10.88
CA ARG A 202 18.93 18.88 11.85
C ARG A 202 19.81 18.21 12.91
N ASP A 203 21.06 18.67 13.04
CA ASP A 203 22.04 18.15 14.01
C ASP A 203 22.48 16.70 13.77
N VAL A 204 22.35 16.21 12.53
CA VAL A 204 22.80 14.87 12.14
C VAL A 204 24.10 14.96 11.37
N TRP A 205 25.08 14.16 11.78
CA TRP A 205 26.29 13.96 11.02
C TRP A 205 26.05 12.95 9.92
N TRP A 206 26.44 13.28 8.70
CA TRP A 206 26.24 12.39 7.57
C TRP A 206 27.36 12.50 6.54
N THR A 207 27.52 11.44 5.76
CA THR A 207 28.41 11.41 4.59
C THR A 207 27.87 10.48 3.53
N GLN A 208 28.27 10.69 2.28
CA GLN A 208 27.97 9.76 1.19
C GLN A 208 29.02 8.65 1.17
N VAL A 209 28.56 7.41 0.95
CA VAL A 209 29.42 6.22 0.89
C VAL A 209 29.13 5.42 -0.37
N SER A 210 30.10 4.63 -0.80
CA SER A 210 29.88 3.63 -1.83
C SER A 210 29.30 2.34 -1.24
N ARG A 211 28.55 1.58 -2.04
CA ARG A 211 27.95 0.32 -1.60
C ARG A 211 28.97 -0.69 -1.07
N ASP A 212 30.17 -0.75 -1.64
CA ASP A 212 31.24 -1.69 -1.26
C ASP A 212 31.88 -1.37 0.10
N GLU A 213 31.69 -0.16 0.62
CA GLU A 213 32.11 0.22 1.97
C GLU A 213 31.16 -0.29 3.06
N LEU A 214 29.97 -0.76 2.67
CA LEU A 214 28.92 -1.21 3.58
C LEU A 214 28.89 -2.73 3.71
N THR A 215 28.81 -3.18 4.96
CA THR A 215 28.62 -4.60 5.32
C THR A 215 27.36 -4.75 6.17
N ASP A 216 26.82 -5.96 6.27
CA ASP A 216 25.66 -6.27 7.12
C ASP A 216 24.46 -5.32 6.92
N VAL A 217 24.07 -5.12 5.67
CA VAL A 217 22.93 -4.25 5.34
C VAL A 217 21.63 -4.95 5.74
N VAL A 218 20.90 -4.34 6.67
CA VAL A 218 19.64 -4.86 7.21
C VAL A 218 18.58 -3.76 7.31
N VAL A 219 17.31 -4.14 7.28
CA VAL A 219 16.20 -3.31 7.77
C VAL A 219 15.88 -3.77 9.19
N LEU A 220 16.01 -2.86 10.15
CA LEU A 220 15.69 -3.08 11.55
C LEU A 220 14.23 -2.67 11.84
N ARG A 221 13.53 -3.47 12.64
CA ARG A 221 12.29 -3.10 13.33
C ARG A 221 12.29 -3.66 14.75
N VAL A 222 11.67 -2.94 15.68
CA VAL A 222 11.50 -3.38 17.07
C VAL A 222 10.06 -3.83 17.28
N LEU A 223 9.87 -5.09 17.64
CA LEU A 223 8.55 -5.71 17.86
C LEU A 223 8.35 -6.02 19.34
N ALA A 224 7.11 -6.01 19.79
CA ALA A 224 6.70 -6.34 21.15
C ALA A 224 5.25 -6.86 21.18
N THR A 225 4.78 -7.21 22.36
CA THR A 225 3.38 -7.54 22.67
C THR A 225 2.84 -6.58 23.73
N TRP A 226 1.68 -5.99 23.48
CA TRP A 226 0.94 -5.16 24.44
C TRP A 226 -0.50 -5.66 24.55
N HIS A 227 -0.93 -6.04 25.76
CA HIS A 227 -2.25 -6.66 26.00
C HIS A 227 -2.60 -7.78 25.00
N GLU A 228 -1.68 -8.73 24.82
CA GLU A 228 -1.77 -9.86 23.87
C GLU A 228 -1.73 -9.47 22.38
N ALA A 229 -1.82 -8.17 22.04
CA ALA A 229 -1.72 -7.70 20.67
C ALA A 229 -0.27 -7.55 20.22
N PRO A 230 0.13 -8.10 19.05
CA PRO A 230 1.44 -7.88 18.48
C PRO A 230 1.59 -6.46 17.93
N VAL A 231 2.66 -5.78 18.32
CA VAL A 231 2.92 -4.37 17.99
C VAL A 231 4.35 -4.15 17.52
N GLN A 232 4.56 -3.09 16.77
CA GLN A 232 5.87 -2.51 16.52
C GLN A 232 6.05 -1.25 17.37
N VAL A 233 7.20 -1.14 18.02
CA VAL A 233 7.63 0.09 18.69
C VAL A 233 8.25 1.00 17.64
N VAL A 234 7.65 2.16 17.41
CA VAL A 234 8.09 3.13 16.39
C VAL A 234 8.75 4.36 16.99
N ALA A 235 8.55 4.60 18.29
CA ALA A 235 9.20 5.67 19.02
C ALA A 235 9.28 5.38 20.51
N LEU A 236 10.27 5.99 21.15
CA LEU A 236 10.39 6.07 22.61
C LEU A 236 10.53 7.54 22.98
N GLU A 237 9.82 7.97 24.01
CA GLU A 237 9.90 9.31 24.56
C GLU A 237 10.20 9.19 26.05
N GLU A 238 11.34 9.74 26.46
CA GLU A 238 11.69 9.85 27.87
C GLU A 238 11.03 11.09 28.46
N THR A 239 10.25 10.90 29.53
CA THR A 239 9.64 11.97 30.31
C THR A 239 10.01 11.80 31.78
N ASP A 240 9.71 12.80 32.60
CA ASP A 240 9.93 12.72 34.06
C ASP A 240 9.16 11.56 34.72
N ASP A 241 8.06 11.12 34.08
CA ASP A 241 7.18 10.05 34.55
C ASP A 241 7.61 8.65 34.06
N GLY A 242 8.66 8.56 33.24
CA GLY A 242 9.21 7.30 32.71
C GLY A 242 9.37 7.31 31.19
N VAL A 243 9.48 6.13 30.58
CA VAL A 243 9.62 5.98 29.13
C VAL A 243 8.25 5.64 28.54
N THR A 244 7.76 6.47 27.62
CA THR A 244 6.56 6.21 26.84
C THR A 244 6.94 5.64 25.48
N ALA A 245 6.37 4.49 25.12
CA ALA A 245 6.49 3.88 23.81
C ALA A 245 5.31 4.26 22.92
N GLN A 246 5.61 4.75 21.71
CA GLN A 246 4.63 4.85 20.64
C GLN A 246 4.61 3.51 19.90
N ILE A 247 3.45 2.88 19.86
CA ILE A 247 3.25 1.55 19.30
C ILE A 247 2.24 1.56 18.16
N VAL A 248 2.49 0.71 17.16
CA VAL A 248 1.58 0.48 16.04
C VAL A 248 1.25 -0.99 15.96
N TYR A 249 -0.03 -1.33 15.84
CA TYR A 249 -0.50 -2.70 15.68
C TYR A 249 -0.01 -3.33 14.39
N VAL A 250 0.42 -4.60 14.44
CA VAL A 250 0.88 -5.35 13.26
C VAL A 250 0.17 -6.70 13.08
N GLY A 251 -0.81 -7.03 13.92
CA GLY A 251 -1.51 -8.32 13.94
C GLY A 251 -2.57 -8.52 12.84
N ARG A 252 -2.90 -7.47 12.08
CA ARG A 252 -3.79 -7.50 10.89
C ARG A 252 -5.27 -7.80 11.16
N ASP A 253 -5.69 -7.93 12.42
CA ASP A 253 -7.11 -7.99 12.82
C ASP A 253 -7.52 -6.73 13.59
N MET A 254 -8.44 -5.93 13.02
CA MET A 254 -8.94 -4.72 13.67
C MET A 254 -9.64 -4.96 15.00
N PHE A 255 -10.33 -6.09 15.17
CA PHE A 255 -11.08 -6.37 16.40
C PHE A 255 -10.13 -6.58 17.56
N GLU A 256 -8.99 -7.22 17.32
CA GLU A 256 -7.93 -7.36 18.33
C GLU A 256 -7.34 -6.00 18.70
N ALA A 257 -7.06 -5.13 17.71
CA ALA A 257 -6.52 -3.80 17.96
C ALA A 257 -7.49 -2.90 18.75
N GLU A 258 -8.78 -2.90 18.37
CA GLU A 258 -9.83 -2.13 19.05
C GLU A 258 -10.11 -2.67 20.45
N ASN A 259 -10.11 -3.99 20.63
CA ASN A 259 -10.28 -4.62 21.95
C ASN A 259 -9.09 -4.36 22.88
N ALA A 260 -7.88 -4.23 22.33
CA ALA A 260 -6.71 -3.77 23.08
C ALA A 260 -6.77 -2.27 23.44
N GLY A 261 -7.75 -1.52 22.90
CA GLY A 261 -7.95 -0.10 23.19
C GLY A 261 -7.12 0.85 22.31
N MET A 262 -6.57 0.37 21.19
CA MET A 262 -5.81 1.21 20.26
C MET A 262 -6.72 2.12 19.45
N THR A 263 -6.20 3.29 19.08
CA THR A 263 -6.94 4.27 18.27
C THR A 263 -6.64 4.06 16.79
N LYS A 264 -7.68 3.96 15.95
CA LYS A 264 -7.53 4.02 14.50
C LYS A 264 -7.17 5.46 14.07
N THR A 265 -5.99 5.65 13.52
CA THR A 265 -5.47 6.97 13.12
C THR A 265 -5.40 7.15 11.60
N ASP A 266 -5.46 6.03 10.87
CA ASP A 266 -5.39 5.95 9.41
C ASP A 266 -6.00 4.62 8.94
N ALA A 267 -6.25 4.47 7.63
CA ALA A 267 -6.72 3.21 7.08
C ALA A 267 -5.69 2.09 7.33
N GLY A 268 -6.10 1.02 8.01
CA GLY A 268 -5.22 -0.08 8.40
C GLY A 268 -4.16 0.27 9.46
N VAL A 269 -4.28 1.39 10.18
CA VAL A 269 -3.31 1.81 11.20
C VAL A 269 -4.01 2.05 12.54
N TYR A 270 -3.58 1.30 13.55
CA TYR A 270 -4.03 1.39 14.93
C TYR A 270 -2.83 1.69 15.82
N GLU A 271 -2.93 2.74 16.63
CA GLU A 271 -1.82 3.26 17.43
C GLU A 271 -2.19 3.43 18.90
N SER A 272 -1.18 3.42 19.76
CA SER A 272 -1.30 3.83 21.15
C SER A 272 0.03 4.39 21.65
N ALA A 273 -0.04 5.19 22.72
CA ALA A 273 1.10 5.63 23.50
C ALA A 273 1.00 4.97 24.88
N VAL A 274 1.99 4.16 25.24
CA VAL A 274 1.93 3.29 26.42
C VAL A 274 3.22 3.37 27.23
N PRO A 275 3.20 3.16 28.56
CA PRO A 275 4.43 2.96 29.32
C PRO A 275 5.26 1.81 28.75
N ALA A 276 6.57 2.02 28.56
CA ALA A 276 7.44 1.02 27.93
C ALA A 276 7.60 -0.26 28.76
N ASP A 277 7.36 -0.20 30.08
CA ASP A 277 7.39 -1.35 30.99
C ASP A 277 6.13 -2.22 30.92
N GLU A 278 5.07 -1.78 30.24
CA GLU A 278 3.91 -2.61 29.89
C GLU A 278 4.18 -3.53 28.67
N LEU A 279 5.26 -3.27 27.92
CA LEU A 279 5.61 -4.06 26.75
C LEU A 279 6.29 -5.37 27.15
N THR A 280 5.86 -6.46 26.51
CA THR A 280 6.42 -7.80 26.68
C THR A 280 6.95 -8.34 25.36
N ASP A 281 7.73 -9.41 25.39
CA ASP A 281 8.34 -10.03 24.19
C ASP A 281 9.07 -9.02 23.27
N LEU A 282 9.77 -8.06 23.87
CA LEU A 282 10.52 -7.05 23.14
C LEU A 282 11.67 -7.72 22.38
N ARG A 283 11.66 -7.57 21.04
CA ARG A 283 12.67 -8.17 20.17
C ARG A 283 13.00 -7.27 18.98
N GLU A 284 14.24 -7.36 18.54
CA GLU A 284 14.68 -6.77 17.27
C GLU A 284 14.50 -7.79 16.15
N GLU A 285 13.86 -7.36 15.07
CA GLU A 285 13.81 -8.09 13.81
C GLU A 285 14.73 -7.41 12.80
N ARG A 286 15.67 -8.18 12.24
CA ARG A 286 16.63 -7.70 11.25
C ARG A 286 16.44 -8.49 9.95
N ARG A 287 15.99 -7.81 8.90
CA ARG A 287 15.85 -8.38 7.57
C ARG A 287 17.04 -8.00 6.72
N VAL A 288 17.83 -8.97 6.26
CA VAL A 288 18.95 -8.72 5.33
C VAL A 288 18.42 -8.12 4.03
N VAL A 289 19.09 -7.08 3.54
CA VAL A 289 18.78 -6.42 2.27
C VAL A 289 19.95 -6.58 1.31
N ASP A 290 19.65 -7.06 0.10
CA ASP A 290 20.56 -6.95 -1.02
C ASP A 290 20.28 -5.65 -1.79
N LEU A 291 21.21 -4.70 -1.71
CA LEU A 291 21.12 -3.43 -2.42
C LEU A 291 21.58 -3.53 -3.88
N GLY A 292 22.03 -4.70 -4.35
CA GLY A 292 22.67 -4.87 -5.66
C GLY A 292 24.06 -4.21 -5.70
N ALA A 293 24.88 -4.59 -6.69
CA ALA A 293 26.16 -3.94 -6.95
C ALA A 293 25.96 -2.71 -7.83
N GLU A 294 26.67 -1.61 -7.54
CA GLU A 294 26.71 -0.43 -8.41
C GLU A 294 27.32 -0.79 -9.78
N THR A 295 26.49 -1.04 -10.80
CA THR A 295 26.98 -0.99 -12.19
C THR A 295 27.02 0.47 -12.66
N SER A 296 28.15 1.13 -12.39
CA SER A 296 28.59 2.28 -13.17
C SER A 296 28.73 1.87 -14.65
N ALA A 297 27.67 2.05 -15.45
CA ALA A 297 27.74 2.45 -16.86
C ALA A 297 26.36 2.38 -17.53
N ARG A 298 25.93 3.51 -18.08
CA ARG A 298 24.97 3.56 -19.19
C ARG A 298 25.51 2.72 -20.36
N ARG A 299 24.86 1.61 -20.71
CA ARG A 299 24.52 1.22 -22.10
C ARG A 299 23.72 -0.08 -22.16
N ASP A 300 22.78 -0.03 -23.09
CA ASP A 300 22.09 -1.11 -23.78
C ASP A 300 21.04 -1.88 -22.99
N ALA A 301 19.79 -1.56 -23.32
CA ALA A 301 18.60 -2.28 -22.95
C ALA A 301 18.68 -3.72 -23.45
N GLU A 302 18.66 -4.67 -22.52
CA GLU A 302 18.19 -6.04 -22.73
C GLU A 302 17.00 -6.29 -21.80
N PRO A 303 16.02 -7.10 -22.23
CA PRO A 303 14.68 -7.07 -21.66
C PRO A 303 14.66 -7.71 -20.28
N ALA A 304 13.86 -7.09 -19.41
CA ALA A 304 13.53 -7.62 -18.10
C ALA A 304 13.05 -9.07 -18.22
N ALA A 305 13.65 -9.94 -17.42
CA ALA A 305 13.10 -11.25 -17.13
C ALA A 305 11.66 -11.07 -16.61
N ALA A 306 10.74 -11.85 -17.17
CA ALA A 306 9.32 -11.77 -16.90
C ALA A 306 9.03 -11.76 -15.39
N GLU A 307 8.41 -10.68 -14.93
CA GLU A 307 7.72 -10.64 -13.63
C GLU A 307 6.72 -11.80 -13.61
N GLU A 308 6.67 -12.53 -12.49
CA GLU A 308 5.64 -13.54 -12.29
C GLU A 308 4.26 -12.87 -12.44
N PRO A 309 3.35 -13.42 -13.26
CA PRO A 309 2.09 -12.75 -13.56
C PRO A 309 1.27 -12.60 -12.29
N SER A 310 0.78 -11.38 -12.07
CA SER A 310 -0.23 -11.09 -11.07
C SER A 310 -1.35 -12.14 -11.13
N SER A 311 -1.69 -12.71 -9.96
CA SER A 311 -2.77 -13.69 -9.82
C SER A 311 -4.15 -13.04 -9.78
N GLY A 312 -4.26 -11.71 -9.90
CA GLY A 312 -5.53 -10.98 -9.89
C GLY A 312 -6.07 -10.63 -11.29
N PRO A 313 -7.33 -10.17 -11.38
CA PRO A 313 -7.87 -9.56 -12.60
C PRO A 313 -7.07 -8.31 -12.98
N VAL A 314 -6.70 -8.18 -14.26
CA VAL A 314 -5.99 -7.02 -14.82
C VAL A 314 -6.81 -6.43 -15.96
N PRO A 315 -7.00 -5.10 -16.08
CA PRO A 315 -7.73 -4.51 -17.19
C PRO A 315 -7.22 -5.01 -18.55
N LEU A 316 -8.14 -5.44 -19.42
CA LEU A 316 -7.79 -5.79 -20.80
C LEU A 316 -7.58 -4.46 -21.54
N GLY A 317 -6.33 -4.18 -21.93
CA GLY A 317 -6.01 -3.15 -22.93
C GLY A 317 -6.56 -3.58 -24.29
N ASP A 318 -5.69 -3.72 -25.31
CA ASP A 318 -6.11 -4.33 -26.58
C ASP A 318 -6.22 -5.85 -26.42
N PRO A 319 -7.43 -6.46 -26.50
CA PRO A 319 -7.60 -7.88 -26.27
C PRO A 319 -6.99 -8.70 -27.41
N THR A 320 -6.26 -9.76 -27.06
CA THR A 320 -5.81 -10.76 -28.02
C THR A 320 -7.01 -11.46 -28.68
N SER A 321 -6.82 -12.09 -29.84
CA SER A 321 -7.91 -12.85 -30.47
C SER A 321 -8.46 -13.99 -29.59
N ALA A 322 -7.65 -14.51 -28.66
CA ALA A 322 -8.13 -15.49 -27.68
C ALA A 322 -9.02 -14.83 -26.62
N GLN A 323 -8.58 -13.71 -26.04
CA GLN A 323 -9.38 -12.97 -25.06
C GLN A 323 -10.66 -12.41 -25.69
N GLN A 324 -10.62 -11.90 -26.92
CA GLN A 324 -11.81 -11.42 -27.63
C GLN A 324 -12.86 -12.51 -27.78
N ARG A 325 -12.46 -13.76 -28.09
CA ARG A 325 -13.41 -14.88 -28.13
C ARG A 325 -14.08 -15.13 -26.78
N LEU A 326 -13.32 -15.04 -25.68
CA LEU A 326 -13.88 -15.22 -24.34
C LEU A 326 -14.83 -14.06 -23.97
N ILE A 327 -14.50 -12.83 -24.37
CA ILE A 327 -15.35 -11.65 -24.21
C ILE A 327 -16.67 -11.87 -24.94
N ASP A 328 -16.61 -12.32 -26.20
CA ASP A 328 -17.79 -12.55 -27.04
C ASP A 328 -18.70 -13.61 -26.42
N VAL A 329 -18.14 -14.73 -25.95
CA VAL A 329 -18.88 -15.82 -25.27
C VAL A 329 -19.58 -15.30 -24.01
N GLY A 330 -18.85 -14.60 -23.13
CA GLY A 330 -19.41 -14.10 -21.89
C GLY A 330 -20.46 -13.01 -22.12
N THR A 331 -20.21 -12.10 -23.07
CA THR A 331 -21.14 -11.03 -23.44
C THR A 331 -22.43 -11.60 -24.01
N GLU A 332 -22.35 -12.59 -24.91
CA GLU A 332 -23.53 -13.26 -25.45
C GLU A 332 -24.39 -13.87 -24.35
N LEU A 333 -23.78 -14.58 -23.40
CA LEU A 333 -24.49 -15.22 -22.29
C LEU A 333 -25.17 -14.21 -21.37
N ILE A 334 -24.49 -13.11 -21.04
CA ILE A 334 -25.09 -12.04 -20.23
C ILE A 334 -26.21 -11.33 -20.99
N HIS A 335 -26.04 -11.05 -22.28
CA HIS A 335 -27.05 -10.37 -23.09
C HIS A 335 -28.30 -11.21 -23.32
N ARG A 336 -28.24 -12.54 -23.19
CA ARG A 336 -29.43 -13.40 -23.14
C ARG A 336 -30.30 -13.12 -21.91
N LEU A 337 -29.69 -12.80 -20.78
CA LEU A 337 -30.38 -12.48 -19.52
C LEU A 337 -30.79 -11.00 -19.47
N TRP A 338 -29.87 -10.12 -19.84
CA TRP A 338 -30.02 -8.67 -19.77
C TRP A 338 -29.49 -8.02 -21.06
N PRO A 339 -30.34 -7.90 -22.10
CA PRO A 339 -29.94 -7.30 -23.37
C PRO A 339 -29.44 -5.86 -23.20
N GLY A 340 -28.28 -5.55 -23.78
CA GLY A 340 -27.74 -4.18 -23.83
C GLY A 340 -27.04 -3.71 -22.55
N VAL A 341 -26.75 -4.60 -21.59
CA VAL A 341 -25.92 -4.25 -20.44
C VAL A 341 -24.46 -4.03 -20.85
N GLU A 342 -23.86 -2.95 -20.36
CA GLU A 342 -22.43 -2.68 -20.54
C GLU A 342 -21.60 -3.52 -19.58
N LEU A 343 -20.48 -4.07 -20.09
CA LEU A 343 -19.59 -4.96 -19.36
C LEU A 343 -18.15 -4.52 -19.54
N ASN A 344 -17.42 -4.46 -18.43
CA ASN A 344 -15.98 -4.29 -18.41
C ASN A 344 -15.30 -5.66 -18.37
N ALA A 345 -14.22 -5.83 -19.13
CA ALA A 345 -13.50 -7.09 -19.23
C ALA A 345 -12.10 -6.98 -18.62
N PHE A 346 -11.73 -7.98 -17.80
CA PHE A 346 -10.43 -8.07 -17.16
C PHE A 346 -9.81 -9.44 -17.47
N ALA A 347 -8.50 -9.47 -17.73
CA ALA A 347 -7.72 -10.68 -17.91
C ALA A 347 -7.46 -11.35 -16.55
N LEU A 348 -7.41 -12.68 -16.54
CA LEU A 348 -6.85 -13.48 -15.46
C LEU A 348 -5.58 -14.15 -16.01
N PRO A 349 -4.41 -13.47 -15.93
CA PRO A 349 -3.20 -13.89 -16.66
C PRO A 349 -2.70 -15.28 -16.24
N SER A 350 -2.85 -15.61 -14.96
CA SER A 350 -2.46 -16.91 -14.40
C SER A 350 -3.39 -18.06 -14.82
N ASP A 351 -4.61 -17.75 -15.27
CA ASP A 351 -5.68 -18.73 -15.49
C ASP A 351 -6.03 -18.90 -16.99
N GLY A 352 -5.45 -18.09 -17.87
CA GLY A 352 -5.83 -18.05 -19.30
C GLY A 352 -7.30 -17.70 -19.52
N ALA A 353 -7.89 -16.98 -18.56
CA ALA A 353 -9.32 -16.70 -18.46
C ALA A 353 -9.58 -15.18 -18.49
N ILE A 354 -10.85 -14.80 -18.50
CA ILE A 354 -11.28 -13.42 -18.27
C ILE A 354 -12.40 -13.36 -17.24
N VAL A 355 -12.63 -12.18 -16.69
CA VAL A 355 -13.83 -11.85 -15.93
C VAL A 355 -14.54 -10.64 -16.56
N LEU A 356 -15.85 -10.74 -16.70
CA LEU A 356 -16.74 -9.67 -17.15
C LEU A 356 -17.51 -9.13 -15.95
N VAL A 357 -17.53 -7.81 -15.79
CA VAL A 357 -18.15 -7.13 -14.66
C VAL A 357 -19.07 -6.02 -15.16
N GLN A 358 -20.30 -5.98 -14.67
CA GLN A 358 -21.19 -4.85 -14.89
C GLN A 358 -20.87 -3.72 -13.88
N PRO A 359 -20.55 -2.50 -14.32
CA PRO A 359 -20.21 -1.37 -13.45
C PRO A 359 -21.47 -0.72 -12.84
N ALA A 360 -22.24 -1.47 -12.05
CA ALA A 360 -23.43 -0.98 -11.36
C ALA A 360 -23.66 -1.70 -10.02
N ARG A 361 -24.33 -1.05 -9.07
CA ARG A 361 -24.62 -1.60 -7.74
C ARG A 361 -25.53 -2.84 -7.85
N GLY A 362 -25.06 -3.98 -7.34
CA GLY A 362 -25.72 -5.28 -7.53
C GLY A 362 -25.46 -5.94 -8.88
N GLY A 363 -24.45 -5.46 -9.61
CA GLY A 363 -24.07 -5.89 -10.95
C GLY A 363 -23.60 -7.34 -11.03
N VAL A 364 -23.55 -7.83 -12.25
CA VAL A 364 -23.22 -9.23 -12.56
C VAL A 364 -21.71 -9.39 -12.73
N THR A 365 -21.17 -10.48 -12.18
CA THR A 365 -19.79 -10.92 -12.44
C THR A 365 -19.82 -12.29 -13.12
N LEU A 366 -19.14 -12.41 -14.27
CA LEU A 366 -19.04 -13.65 -15.03
C LEU A 366 -17.59 -13.99 -15.35
N TYR A 367 -17.13 -15.14 -14.87
CA TYR A 367 -15.81 -15.68 -15.21
C TYR A 367 -15.92 -16.56 -16.45
N VAL A 368 -14.99 -16.45 -17.39
CA VAL A 368 -14.94 -17.23 -18.63
C VAL A 368 -13.57 -17.87 -18.77
N ALA A 369 -13.50 -19.20 -18.68
CA ALA A 369 -12.28 -19.98 -18.80
C ALA A 369 -11.84 -20.15 -20.26
N ALA A 370 -10.60 -20.58 -20.47
CA ALA A 370 -10.02 -20.82 -21.80
C ALA A 370 -10.79 -21.85 -22.65
N ASP A 371 -11.48 -22.80 -22.02
CA ASP A 371 -12.35 -23.79 -22.66
C ASP A 371 -13.79 -23.29 -22.86
N GLU A 372 -14.01 -21.98 -22.70
CA GLU A 372 -15.30 -21.29 -22.77
C GLU A 372 -16.33 -21.72 -21.74
N SER A 373 -15.95 -22.55 -20.74
CA SER A 373 -16.80 -22.79 -19.59
C SER A 373 -16.89 -21.53 -18.74
N VAL A 374 -18.06 -21.27 -18.16
CA VAL A 374 -18.32 -20.02 -17.44
C VAL A 374 -18.67 -20.28 -15.98
N MET A 375 -18.47 -19.29 -15.12
CA MET A 375 -19.01 -19.28 -13.77
C MET A 375 -19.67 -17.93 -13.50
N PHE A 376 -20.97 -17.96 -13.25
CA PHE A 376 -21.72 -16.80 -12.77
C PHE A 376 -21.49 -16.64 -11.26
N ALA A 377 -21.06 -15.45 -10.86
CA ALA A 377 -20.95 -15.06 -9.46
C ALA A 377 -22.05 -14.05 -9.13
N ALA A 378 -22.91 -14.40 -8.17
CA ALA A 378 -23.90 -13.47 -7.65
C ALA A 378 -23.20 -12.30 -6.95
N SER A 379 -23.78 -11.11 -7.00
CA SER A 379 -23.24 -9.90 -6.35
C SER A 379 -23.10 -10.01 -4.82
N SER A 380 -23.73 -11.00 -4.19
CA SER A 380 -23.57 -11.33 -2.78
C SER A 380 -22.36 -12.20 -2.47
N LEU A 381 -21.65 -12.68 -3.50
CA LEU A 381 -20.47 -13.51 -3.37
C LEU A 381 -19.23 -12.64 -3.53
N GLU A 382 -18.37 -12.64 -2.52
CA GLU A 382 -17.11 -11.89 -2.52
C GLU A 382 -16.25 -12.24 -3.76
N PRO A 383 -15.69 -11.26 -4.50
CA PRO A 383 -14.95 -11.52 -5.74
C PRO A 383 -13.77 -12.48 -5.59
N GLY A 384 -13.04 -12.43 -4.46
CA GLY A 384 -11.97 -13.38 -4.16
C GLY A 384 -12.49 -14.81 -3.96
N ALA A 385 -13.58 -14.97 -3.21
CA ALA A 385 -14.23 -16.27 -3.04
C ALA A 385 -14.81 -16.79 -4.37
N ALA A 386 -15.34 -15.90 -5.22
CA ALA A 386 -15.78 -16.24 -6.56
C ALA A 386 -14.61 -16.70 -7.45
N LEU A 387 -13.47 -16.01 -7.40
CA LEU A 387 -12.28 -16.40 -8.14
C LEU A 387 -11.73 -17.76 -7.67
N GLU A 388 -11.69 -18.02 -6.36
CA GLU A 388 -11.25 -19.31 -5.83
C GLU A 388 -12.25 -20.43 -6.19
N LEU A 389 -13.55 -20.16 -6.15
CA LEU A 389 -14.54 -21.11 -6.64
C LEU A 389 -14.35 -21.40 -8.14
N PHE A 390 -14.08 -20.38 -8.94
CA PHE A 390 -13.75 -20.55 -10.35
C PHE A 390 -12.47 -21.39 -10.53
N ARG A 391 -11.42 -21.15 -9.75
CA ARG A 391 -10.16 -21.92 -9.79
C ARG A 391 -10.32 -23.36 -9.33
N SER A 392 -11.21 -23.61 -8.36
CA SER A 392 -11.55 -24.97 -7.90
C SER A 392 -12.31 -25.80 -8.95
N GLY A 393 -12.66 -25.21 -10.10
CA GLY A 393 -13.36 -25.87 -11.19
C GLY A 393 -14.88 -25.69 -11.15
N LYS A 394 -15.43 -24.85 -10.27
CA LYS A 394 -16.87 -24.55 -10.27
C LYS A 394 -17.24 -23.85 -11.58
N ARG A 395 -18.31 -24.32 -12.23
CA ARG A 395 -18.87 -23.74 -13.45
C ARG A 395 -20.39 -23.65 -13.34
N THR A 396 -20.97 -22.71 -14.07
CA THR A 396 -22.42 -22.55 -14.27
C THR A 396 -22.79 -23.18 -15.60
N ASP A 397 -23.84 -23.98 -15.63
CA ASP A 397 -24.33 -24.55 -16.88
C ASP A 397 -24.81 -23.41 -17.80
N LYS A 398 -24.33 -23.37 -19.05
CA LYS A 398 -24.73 -22.36 -20.05
C LYS A 398 -26.25 -22.38 -20.29
N ALA A 399 -26.93 -23.50 -20.04
CA ALA A 399 -28.39 -23.62 -20.11
C ALA A 399 -29.12 -22.78 -19.05
N GLU A 400 -28.46 -22.35 -17.98
CA GLU A 400 -29.05 -21.48 -16.95
C GLU A 400 -29.14 -20.01 -17.40
N PHE A 401 -28.44 -19.63 -18.48
CA PHE A 401 -28.49 -18.28 -19.07
C PHE A 401 -29.68 -18.12 -20.03
N VAL A 402 -30.87 -18.45 -19.53
CA VAL A 402 -32.15 -18.26 -20.23
C VAL A 402 -32.93 -17.11 -19.60
N PRO A 403 -33.61 -16.26 -20.39
CA PRO A 403 -34.43 -15.19 -19.84
C PRO A 403 -35.45 -15.78 -18.86
N ARG A 404 -35.52 -15.25 -17.64
CA ARG A 404 -36.64 -15.58 -16.74
C ARG A 404 -37.92 -15.09 -17.42
N ALA A 405 -38.90 -15.98 -17.60
CA ALA A 405 -40.24 -15.59 -18.01
C ALA A 405 -40.74 -14.51 -17.04
N PRO A 406 -41.43 -13.45 -17.53
CA PRO A 406 -41.95 -12.42 -16.64
C PRO A 406 -42.88 -13.07 -15.61
N GLU A 407 -42.48 -13.01 -14.34
CA GLU A 407 -43.35 -13.41 -13.24
C GLU A 407 -44.63 -12.56 -13.33
N GLY A 408 -45.76 -13.26 -13.37
CA GLY A 408 -47.05 -12.71 -13.77
C GLY A 408 -47.44 -11.45 -13.01
N GLY A 409 -47.98 -10.48 -13.75
CA GLY A 409 -48.60 -9.29 -13.21
C GLY A 409 -49.69 -9.64 -12.19
N ALA A 410 -49.55 -9.11 -10.98
CA ALA A 410 -50.66 -8.95 -10.07
C ALA A 410 -51.46 -7.69 -10.50
N ARG A 411 -52.73 -7.91 -10.80
CA ARG A 411 -53.77 -6.87 -10.78
C ARG A 411 -54.12 -6.52 -9.34
#